data_AF-A0A382WEZ1-F1
#
_entry.id   AF-A0A382WEZ1-F1
#
_cell.length_a   1.000
_cell.length_b   1.000
_cell.length_c   1.000
_cell.angle_alpha   90.00
_cell.angle_beta   90.00
_cell.angle_gamma   90.00
#
_symmetry.space_group_name_H-M   'P 1'
#
loop_
_entity.id
_entity.type
_entity.pdbx_description
1 polymer ?
#
loop_
_entity_poly.entity_id
_entity_poly.type
_entity_poly.pdbx_seq_one_letter_code
_entity_poly.pdbx_strand_id
1 'polypeptide(L)'
;EQFRVAQKLGLMFRPDNPLPDDIKSWAISQLKAKSPALGVNNTTASKIQEWPDRLQPDLLTRDNLYSEYKYNRKRQEMDLAGYSSEAARQDNRIKNLLLDTDELKFSHRNIFGEDQVKLRFTSFWANHFTTGNIWDNQNHIGHLIEEAILANLNGNFSQILYKVTSHPAMLSYLDNCWSCGENSQNAIWARKDGFQAGLNDNLGRELLELHTVSPSAKYTEADIRGAANVLAGWGIWPGRITGDDELLTIPQRHQKLLKMGGTTNSWDFFKQDHAEPG
;
A
#
# COMPACT_ATOMS: atom_id res chain seq x y z
N GLU A 1 37.93 11.26 -5.89
CA GLU A 1 36.88 11.47 -4.86
C GLU A 1 35.46 11.27 -5.39
N GLN A 2 35.13 11.88 -6.53
CA GLN A 2 33.84 11.73 -7.23
C GLN A 2 33.40 10.27 -7.46
N PHE A 3 34.28 9.39 -7.96
CA PHE A 3 33.98 7.96 -8.12
C PHE A 3 33.55 7.25 -6.82
N ARG A 4 34.15 7.63 -5.68
CA ARG A 4 33.77 7.11 -4.35
C ARG A 4 32.39 7.59 -3.92
N VAL A 5 32.02 8.82 -4.28
CA VAL A 5 30.67 9.37 -4.04
C VAL A 5 29.64 8.63 -4.90
N ALA A 6 29.96 8.37 -6.17
CA ALA A 6 29.13 7.56 -7.06
C ALA A 6 28.81 6.17 -6.49
N GLN A 7 29.85 5.43 -6.06
CA GLN A 7 29.69 4.11 -5.45
C GLN A 7 28.87 4.17 -4.14
N LYS A 8 29.13 5.14 -3.25
CA LYS A 8 28.39 5.27 -1.98
C LYS A 8 26.92 5.62 -2.19
N LEU A 9 26.61 6.36 -3.25
CA LEU A 9 25.24 6.70 -3.63
C LEU A 9 24.52 5.57 -4.39
N GLY A 10 25.17 4.43 -4.64
CA GLY A 10 24.54 3.27 -5.28
C GLY A 10 24.16 3.54 -6.74
N LEU A 11 24.85 4.50 -7.36
CA LEU A 11 24.58 4.96 -8.71
C LEU A 11 25.15 3.95 -9.69
N MET A 12 24.29 3.13 -10.26
CA MET A 12 24.65 2.30 -11.40
C MET A 12 24.49 3.15 -12.65
N PHE A 13 25.59 3.74 -13.11
CA PHE A 13 25.64 4.26 -14.48
C PHE A 13 25.53 3.08 -15.42
N ARG A 14 24.67 3.20 -16.44
CA ARG A 14 24.70 2.23 -17.54
C ARG A 14 26.09 2.28 -18.20
N PRO A 15 26.58 1.17 -18.79
CA PRO A 15 27.92 1.11 -19.37
C PRO A 15 28.20 2.20 -20.44
N ASP A 16 27.13 2.67 -21.09
CA ASP A 16 27.12 3.70 -22.13
C ASP A 16 26.93 5.12 -21.58
N ASN A 17 26.62 5.30 -20.29
CA ASN A 17 26.42 6.62 -19.70
C ASN A 17 27.77 7.23 -19.27
N PRO A 18 28.14 8.43 -19.76
CA PRO A 18 29.31 9.13 -19.26
C PRO A 18 29.12 9.50 -17.78
N LEU A 19 30.21 9.48 -17.02
CA LEU A 19 30.20 9.96 -15.65
C LEU A 19 29.99 11.49 -15.63
N PRO A 20 29.15 12.03 -14.74
CA PRO A 20 28.98 13.47 -14.59
C PRO A 20 30.26 14.12 -14.05
N ASP A 21 30.64 15.26 -14.63
CA ASP A 21 31.77 16.07 -14.15
C ASP A 21 31.54 16.64 -12.75
N ASP A 22 30.28 16.93 -12.39
CA ASP A 22 29.84 17.30 -11.05
C ASP A 22 28.74 16.34 -10.55
N ILE A 23 29.19 15.26 -9.90
CA ILE A 23 28.33 14.23 -9.33
C ILE A 23 27.38 14.78 -8.27
N LYS A 24 27.79 15.80 -7.51
CA LYS A 24 26.94 16.34 -6.44
C LYS A 24 25.73 17.05 -7.04
N SER A 25 25.96 17.97 -7.99
CA SER A 25 24.88 18.68 -8.66
C SER A 25 23.98 17.73 -9.45
N TRP A 26 24.57 16.74 -10.13
CA TRP A 26 23.82 15.69 -10.83
C TRP A 26 22.97 14.82 -9.90
N ALA A 27 23.47 14.46 -8.72
CA ALA A 27 22.69 13.67 -7.74
C ALA A 27 21.52 14.48 -7.18
N ILE A 28 21.74 15.78 -6.90
CA ILE A 28 20.69 16.68 -6.42
C ILE A 28 19.61 16.89 -7.50
N SER A 29 19.99 17.00 -8.78
CA SER A 29 19.01 17.19 -9.86
C SER A 29 18.07 15.99 -10.01
N GLN A 30 18.55 14.76 -9.75
CA GLN A 30 17.70 13.57 -9.80
C GLN A 30 16.60 13.53 -8.75
N LEU A 31 16.82 14.10 -7.57
CA LEU A 31 15.77 14.17 -6.55
C LEU A 31 14.53 14.90 -7.08
N LYS A 32 14.75 15.93 -7.92
CA LYS A 32 13.67 16.74 -8.54
C LYS A 32 13.20 16.20 -9.88
N ALA A 33 13.84 15.17 -10.44
CA ALA A 33 13.44 14.60 -11.71
C ALA A 33 12.04 13.96 -11.63
N LYS A 34 11.36 13.94 -12.77
CA LYS A 34 10.15 13.14 -12.94
C LYS A 34 10.53 11.65 -12.83
N SER A 35 9.60 10.86 -12.31
CA SER A 35 9.78 9.42 -12.11
C SER A 35 8.69 8.63 -12.84
N PRO A 36 8.57 8.74 -14.18
CA PRO A 36 7.55 8.01 -14.91
C PRO A 36 7.74 6.49 -14.76
N ALA A 37 6.67 5.70 -14.82
CA ALA A 37 6.80 4.25 -15.00
C ALA A 37 7.38 4.00 -16.39
N LEU A 38 8.65 3.63 -16.50
CA LEU A 38 9.28 3.28 -17.77
C LEU A 38 9.38 1.77 -17.93
N GLY A 39 9.39 1.28 -19.16
CA GLY A 39 9.51 -0.15 -19.46
C GLY A 39 9.65 -0.44 -20.94
N VAL A 40 9.61 -1.74 -21.24
CA VAL A 40 9.64 -2.30 -22.60
C VAL A 40 8.37 -3.12 -22.84
N ASN A 41 7.91 -3.17 -24.10
CA ASN A 41 6.66 -3.88 -24.42
C ASN A 41 6.81 -5.41 -24.55
N ASN A 42 8.05 -5.90 -24.70
CA ASN A 42 8.42 -7.31 -24.67
C ASN A 42 9.93 -7.45 -24.42
N THR A 43 10.41 -8.69 -24.25
CA THR A 43 11.80 -9.02 -23.91
C THR A 43 12.81 -8.73 -25.02
N THR A 44 12.37 -8.54 -26.27
CA THR A 44 13.22 -8.23 -27.43
C THR A 44 13.20 -6.76 -27.81
N ALA A 45 12.38 -5.95 -27.14
CA ALA A 45 12.19 -4.57 -27.49
C ALA A 45 13.37 -3.71 -27.04
N SER A 46 13.90 -2.92 -27.96
CA SER A 46 14.98 -1.95 -27.70
C SER A 46 14.46 -0.58 -27.26
N LYS A 47 13.17 -0.30 -27.49
CA LYS A 47 12.57 1.01 -27.20
C LYS A 47 12.00 1.04 -25.78
N ILE A 48 12.55 1.93 -24.95
CA ILE A 48 12.02 2.29 -23.64
C ILE A 48 10.85 3.26 -23.84
N GLN A 49 9.74 3.03 -23.14
CA GLN A 49 8.54 3.86 -23.18
C GLN A 49 7.82 3.89 -21.83
N GLU A 50 6.93 4.85 -21.63
CA GLU A 50 6.08 4.88 -20.44
C GLU A 50 5.09 3.72 -20.43
N TRP A 51 4.80 3.19 -19.23
CA TRP A 51 3.78 2.18 -19.05
C TRP A 51 2.39 2.77 -19.35
N PRO A 52 1.49 2.01 -19.98
CA PRO A 52 0.11 2.46 -20.20
C PRO A 52 -0.63 2.77 -18.89
N ASP A 53 -1.45 3.82 -18.87
CA ASP A 53 -2.26 4.21 -17.70
C ASP A 53 -3.13 3.08 -17.16
N ARG A 54 -3.64 2.20 -18.04
CA ARG A 54 -4.42 1.02 -17.64
C ARG A 54 -3.65 0.02 -16.76
N LEU A 55 -2.31 0.07 -16.75
CA LEU A 55 -1.44 -0.74 -15.89
C LEU A 55 -0.94 0.06 -14.66
N GLN A 56 -1.46 1.27 -14.48
CA GLN A 56 -1.21 2.15 -13.34
C GLN A 56 -2.54 2.58 -12.70
N PRO A 57 -3.42 1.61 -12.35
CA PRO A 57 -4.73 1.94 -11.81
C PRO A 57 -4.64 2.67 -10.47
N ASP A 58 -5.55 3.62 -10.27
CA ASP A 58 -5.77 4.29 -9.00
C ASP A 58 -6.25 3.33 -7.90
N LEU A 59 -6.24 3.79 -6.65
CA LEU A 59 -6.58 2.95 -5.50
C LEU A 59 -7.99 2.36 -5.57
N LEU A 60 -8.98 3.11 -6.05
CA LEU A 60 -10.36 2.62 -6.16
C LEU A 60 -10.49 1.52 -7.21
N THR A 61 -9.79 1.67 -8.34
CA THR A 61 -9.73 0.64 -9.38
C THR A 61 -9.02 -0.61 -8.84
N ARG A 62 -7.93 -0.44 -8.10
CA ARG A 62 -7.23 -1.54 -7.42
C ARG A 62 -8.13 -2.27 -6.42
N ASP A 63 -8.91 -1.53 -5.63
CA ASP A 63 -9.91 -2.09 -4.72
C ASP A 63 -10.96 -2.93 -5.46
N ASN A 64 -11.44 -2.43 -6.61
CA ASN A 64 -12.45 -3.11 -7.41
C ASN A 64 -11.90 -4.39 -8.06
N LEU A 65 -10.71 -4.32 -8.67
CA LEU A 65 -10.03 -5.49 -9.22
C LEU A 65 -9.82 -6.53 -8.12
N TYR A 66 -9.35 -6.11 -6.96
CA TYR A 66 -9.08 -7.02 -5.88
C TYR A 66 -10.35 -7.64 -5.27
N SER A 67 -11.43 -6.86 -5.18
CA SER A 67 -12.75 -7.36 -4.82
C SER A 67 -13.26 -8.41 -5.82
N GLU A 68 -13.09 -8.17 -7.11
CA GLU A 68 -13.49 -9.12 -8.17
C GLU A 68 -12.67 -10.41 -8.08
N TYR A 69 -11.37 -10.32 -7.78
CA TYR A 69 -10.53 -11.49 -7.50
C TYR A 69 -11.10 -12.34 -6.37
N LYS A 70 -11.42 -11.73 -5.22
CA LYS A 70 -11.99 -12.42 -4.06
C LYS A 70 -13.38 -12.99 -4.34
N TYR A 71 -14.21 -12.25 -5.08
CA TYR A 71 -15.52 -12.70 -5.51
C TYR A 71 -15.43 -13.97 -6.36
N ASN A 72 -14.54 -13.99 -7.36
CA ASN A 72 -14.27 -15.16 -8.20
C ASN A 72 -13.68 -16.34 -7.43
N ARG A 73 -12.76 -16.06 -6.49
CA ARG A 73 -12.22 -17.05 -5.57
C ARG A 73 -13.31 -17.74 -4.76
N LYS A 74 -14.31 -17.00 -4.28
CA LYS A 74 -15.43 -17.59 -3.53
C LYS A 74 -16.38 -18.38 -4.44
N ARG A 75 -16.66 -17.91 -5.67
CA ARG A 75 -17.42 -18.68 -6.66
C ARG A 75 -16.75 -20.01 -7.02
N GLN A 76 -15.42 -20.02 -7.08
CA GLN A 76 -14.61 -21.23 -7.22
C GLN A 76 -14.78 -22.16 -5.99
N GLU A 77 -14.71 -21.64 -4.77
CA GLU A 77 -14.89 -22.43 -3.54
C GLU A 77 -16.29 -23.05 -3.42
N MET A 78 -17.29 -22.40 -4.01
CA MET A 78 -18.67 -22.88 -4.12
C MET A 78 -18.91 -23.83 -5.31
N ASP A 79 -17.86 -24.17 -6.06
CA ASP A 79 -17.90 -25.00 -7.27
C ASP A 79 -18.94 -24.54 -8.33
N LEU A 80 -19.08 -23.22 -8.50
CA LEU A 80 -19.98 -22.67 -9.50
C LEU A 80 -19.43 -22.88 -10.92
N ALA A 81 -20.32 -23.25 -11.84
CA ALA A 81 -19.98 -23.48 -13.25
C ALA A 81 -19.23 -22.29 -13.85
N GLY A 82 -18.07 -22.57 -14.46
CA GLY A 82 -17.22 -21.57 -15.11
C GLY A 82 -16.08 -20.99 -14.26
N TYR A 83 -16.01 -21.30 -12.95
CA TYR A 83 -15.00 -20.73 -12.03
C TYR A 83 -13.97 -21.76 -11.53
N SER A 84 -14.28 -23.05 -11.60
CA SER A 84 -13.45 -24.11 -11.00
C SER A 84 -12.27 -24.56 -11.86
N SER A 85 -12.27 -24.30 -13.18
CA SER A 85 -11.21 -24.75 -14.09
C SER A 85 -9.89 -24.00 -13.88
N GLU A 86 -8.75 -24.63 -14.19
CA GLU A 86 -7.45 -23.95 -14.06
C GLU A 86 -7.34 -22.72 -14.97
N ALA A 87 -7.93 -22.78 -16.17
CA ALA A 87 -8.02 -21.63 -17.07
C ALA A 87 -8.79 -20.46 -16.44
N ALA A 88 -9.91 -20.72 -15.76
CA ALA A 88 -10.69 -19.69 -15.07
C ALA A 88 -9.93 -19.09 -13.88
N ARG A 89 -9.21 -19.92 -13.12
CA ARG A 89 -8.35 -19.46 -12.02
C ARG A 89 -7.23 -18.56 -12.53
N GLN A 90 -6.59 -18.96 -13.62
CA GLN A 90 -5.51 -18.19 -14.23
C GLN A 90 -6.01 -16.87 -14.81
N ASP A 91 -7.16 -16.89 -15.50
CA ASP A 91 -7.81 -15.69 -16.03
C ASP A 91 -8.14 -14.69 -14.91
N ASN A 92 -8.68 -15.18 -13.78
CA ASN A 92 -8.95 -14.35 -12.61
C ASN A 92 -7.68 -13.72 -12.02
N ARG A 93 -6.59 -14.50 -11.89
CA ARG A 93 -5.29 -13.97 -11.41
C ARG A 93 -4.77 -12.87 -12.34
N ILE A 94 -4.70 -13.13 -13.64
CA ILE A 94 -4.14 -12.21 -14.65
C ILE A 94 -4.94 -10.90 -14.71
N LYS A 95 -6.27 -10.98 -14.64
CA LYS A 95 -7.13 -9.79 -14.79
C LYS A 95 -7.17 -8.91 -13.55
N ASN A 96 -7.04 -9.51 -12.36
CA ASN A 96 -7.45 -8.85 -11.12
C ASN A 96 -6.33 -8.70 -10.08
N LEU A 97 -5.19 -9.39 -10.22
CA LEU A 97 -4.03 -9.20 -9.35
C LEU A 97 -2.99 -8.29 -9.99
N LEU A 98 -2.33 -7.48 -9.16
CA LEU A 98 -1.35 -6.48 -9.61
C LEU A 98 0.06 -6.70 -9.07
N LEU A 99 0.29 -7.73 -8.25
CA LEU A 99 1.59 -7.99 -7.65
C LEU A 99 2.71 -8.07 -8.70
N ASP A 100 2.61 -9.00 -9.65
CA ASP A 100 3.60 -9.17 -10.71
C ASP A 100 3.74 -7.91 -11.59
N THR A 101 2.63 -7.20 -11.79
CA THR A 101 2.60 -5.93 -12.56
C THR A 101 3.39 -4.85 -11.83
N ASP A 102 3.20 -4.71 -10.52
CA ASP A 102 3.88 -3.73 -9.69
C ASP A 102 5.37 -4.08 -9.50
N GLU A 103 5.72 -5.36 -9.32
CA GLU A 103 7.11 -5.81 -9.25
C GLU A 103 7.87 -5.53 -10.55
N LEU A 104 7.26 -5.83 -11.70
CA LEU A 104 7.86 -5.58 -12.99
C LEU A 104 7.98 -4.08 -13.27
N LYS A 105 6.95 -3.29 -12.94
CA LYS A 105 6.97 -1.82 -13.07
C LYS A 105 8.03 -1.19 -12.18
N PHE A 106 8.14 -1.63 -10.93
CA PHE A 106 9.19 -1.20 -10.00
C PHE A 106 10.57 -1.52 -10.57
N SER A 107 10.79 -2.77 -11.02
CA SER A 107 12.07 -3.21 -11.59
C SER A 107 12.44 -2.43 -12.84
N HIS A 108 11.51 -2.29 -13.79
CA HIS A 108 11.73 -1.53 -15.01
C HIS A 108 12.03 -0.05 -14.73
N ARG A 109 11.32 0.60 -13.80
CA ARG A 109 11.61 1.98 -13.43
C ARG A 109 13.02 2.13 -12.84
N ASN A 110 13.44 1.20 -11.99
CA ASN A 110 14.82 1.18 -11.45
C ASN A 110 15.88 0.95 -12.53
N ILE A 111 15.58 0.19 -13.59
CA ILE A 111 16.55 -0.06 -14.67
C ILE A 111 16.61 1.10 -15.68
N PHE A 112 15.45 1.62 -16.08
CA PHE A 112 15.33 2.54 -17.21
C PHE A 112 15.18 4.02 -16.81
N GLY A 113 14.87 4.30 -15.55
CA GLY A 113 14.71 5.66 -15.03
C GLY A 113 15.99 6.48 -15.03
N GLU A 114 15.85 7.80 -15.12
CA GLU A 114 16.95 8.76 -15.06
C GLU A 114 17.14 9.36 -13.65
N ASP A 115 16.35 8.90 -12.68
CA ASP A 115 16.20 9.43 -11.32
C ASP A 115 16.63 8.41 -10.26
N GLN A 116 17.69 7.65 -10.52
CA GLN A 116 18.22 6.57 -9.67
C GLN A 116 18.42 6.96 -8.20
N VAL A 117 18.90 8.18 -7.91
CA VAL A 117 19.01 8.67 -6.52
C VAL A 117 17.63 8.74 -5.86
N LYS A 118 16.63 9.24 -6.58
CA LYS A 118 15.25 9.34 -6.10
C LYS A 118 14.68 7.96 -5.83
N LEU A 119 14.84 7.02 -6.78
CA LEU A 119 14.38 5.64 -6.64
C LEU A 119 15.05 4.92 -5.47
N ARG A 120 16.34 5.17 -5.23
CA ARG A 120 17.04 4.63 -4.06
C ARG A 120 16.47 5.16 -2.74
N PHE A 121 16.13 6.44 -2.66
CA PHE A 121 15.45 6.98 -1.49
C PHE A 121 14.02 6.43 -1.36
N THR A 122 13.30 6.21 -2.45
CA THR A 122 12.02 5.51 -2.42
C THR A 122 12.18 4.10 -1.82
N SER A 123 13.19 3.33 -2.22
CA SER A 123 13.48 2.03 -1.62
C SER A 123 13.87 2.12 -0.15
N PHE A 124 14.66 3.13 0.24
CA PHE A 124 14.98 3.38 1.64
C PHE A 124 13.71 3.59 2.48
N TRP A 125 12.79 4.44 2.01
CA TRP A 125 11.54 4.69 2.71
C TRP A 125 10.56 3.54 2.65
N ALA A 126 10.50 2.79 1.55
CA ALA A 126 9.71 1.56 1.47
C ALA A 126 10.21 0.50 2.47
N ASN A 127 11.51 0.47 2.74
CA ASN A 127 12.09 -0.36 3.80
C ASN A 127 11.84 0.21 5.22
N HIS A 128 11.91 1.54 5.39
CA HIS A 128 11.56 2.19 6.66
C HIS A 128 10.10 1.95 7.06
N PHE A 129 9.20 2.05 6.10
CA PHE A 129 7.76 1.80 6.24
C PHE A 129 7.38 0.43 5.67
N THR A 130 8.11 -0.61 6.09
CA THR A 130 7.94 -1.95 5.51
C THR A 130 6.48 -2.38 5.60
N THR A 131 5.95 -2.87 4.48
CA THR A 131 4.63 -3.51 4.40
C THR A 131 4.76 -4.85 3.72
N GLY A 132 4.13 -5.87 4.30
CA GLY A 132 4.09 -7.23 3.76
C GLY A 132 2.70 -7.61 3.26
N ASN A 133 2.65 -8.71 2.50
CA ASN A 133 1.39 -9.30 2.05
C ASN A 133 0.71 -10.06 3.19
N ILE A 134 0.03 -9.34 4.09
CA ILE A 134 -0.75 -9.90 5.20
C ILE A 134 -2.23 -9.62 4.94
N TRP A 135 -3.08 -10.59 5.27
CA TRP A 135 -4.51 -10.61 4.93
C TRP A 135 -4.83 -10.48 3.43
N ASP A 136 -3.85 -10.80 2.58
CA ASP A 136 -3.92 -10.70 1.13
C ASP A 136 -4.22 -9.24 0.73
N ASN A 137 -3.25 -8.34 0.88
CA ASN A 137 -3.33 -6.91 0.50
C ASN A 137 -2.39 -6.58 -0.68
N GLN A 138 -1.97 -7.60 -1.43
CA GLN A 138 -0.97 -7.51 -2.50
C GLN A 138 -1.28 -6.46 -3.59
N ASN A 139 -2.56 -6.17 -3.86
CA ASN A 139 -2.95 -5.14 -4.84
C ASN A 139 -2.70 -3.71 -4.36
N HIS A 140 -2.32 -3.50 -3.10
CA HIS A 140 -2.21 -2.18 -2.47
C HIS A 140 -0.76 -1.80 -2.16
N ILE A 141 0.15 -2.76 -2.01
CA ILE A 141 1.55 -2.50 -1.62
C ILE A 141 2.26 -1.65 -2.68
N GLY A 142 2.15 -2.01 -3.96
CA GLY A 142 2.75 -1.21 -5.04
C GLY A 142 2.22 0.22 -5.09
N HIS A 143 0.91 0.40 -4.85
CA HIS A 143 0.29 1.72 -4.76
C HIS A 143 0.80 2.53 -3.56
N LEU A 144 1.02 1.91 -2.40
CA LEU A 144 1.64 2.59 -1.24
C LEU A 144 3.02 3.13 -1.62
N ILE A 145 3.87 2.31 -2.24
CA ILE A 145 5.23 2.70 -2.61
C ILE A 145 5.21 3.85 -3.63
N GLU A 146 4.31 3.82 -4.60
CA GLU A 146 4.24 4.87 -5.63
C GLU A 146 3.58 6.16 -5.14
N GLU A 147 2.39 6.07 -4.54
CA GLU A 147 1.53 7.23 -4.28
C GLU A 147 1.67 7.79 -2.86
N ALA A 148 2.10 6.98 -1.89
CA ALA A 148 2.40 7.42 -0.53
C ALA A 148 3.87 7.86 -0.40
N ILE A 149 4.80 7.09 -0.98
CA ILE A 149 6.24 7.34 -0.83
C ILE A 149 6.81 8.14 -2.01
N LEU A 150 6.91 7.55 -3.20
CA LEU A 150 7.61 8.15 -4.34
C LEU A 150 7.03 9.52 -4.74
N ALA A 151 5.70 9.62 -4.80
CA ALA A 151 5.00 10.87 -5.16
C ALA A 151 5.20 12.00 -4.14
N ASN A 152 5.53 11.69 -2.88
CA ASN A 152 5.68 12.68 -1.81
C ASN A 152 7.12 12.79 -1.30
N LEU A 153 8.08 12.16 -1.99
CA LEU A 153 9.47 12.05 -1.53
C LEU A 153 10.18 13.39 -1.32
N ASN A 154 9.80 14.41 -2.09
CA ASN A 154 10.34 15.78 -1.98
C ASN A 154 9.53 16.68 -1.03
N GLY A 155 8.49 16.13 -0.40
CA GLY A 155 7.65 16.83 0.56
C GLY A 155 8.17 16.74 1.98
N ASN A 156 7.28 16.98 2.94
CA ASN A 156 7.61 16.86 4.37
C ASN A 156 7.46 15.42 4.83
N PHE A 157 8.32 15.00 5.77
CA PHE A 157 8.24 13.68 6.39
C PHE A 157 6.85 13.38 6.97
N SER A 158 6.21 14.35 7.64
CA SER A 158 4.86 14.20 8.20
C SER A 158 3.81 13.84 7.15
N GLN A 159 3.97 14.29 5.91
CA GLN A 159 3.06 13.98 4.81
C GLN A 159 3.22 12.54 4.33
N ILE A 160 4.46 12.07 4.16
CA ILE A 160 4.74 10.66 3.83
C ILE A 160 4.23 9.77 4.96
N LEU A 161 4.54 10.13 6.20
CA LEU A 161 4.11 9.40 7.40
C LEU A 161 2.59 9.25 7.45
N TYR A 162 1.85 10.35 7.32
CA TYR A 162 0.38 10.32 7.31
C TYR A 162 -0.12 9.41 6.19
N LYS A 163 0.37 9.62 4.96
CA LYS A 163 -0.08 8.86 3.80
C LYS A 163 0.21 7.36 3.95
N VAL A 164 1.38 6.98 4.42
CA VAL A 164 1.71 5.57 4.65
C VAL A 164 0.83 5.00 5.76
N THR A 165 0.73 5.69 6.90
CA THR A 165 0.00 5.21 8.09
C THR A 165 -1.48 4.98 7.80
N SER A 166 -2.11 5.85 7.01
CA SER A 166 -3.52 5.75 6.64
C SER A 166 -3.79 4.89 5.39
N HIS A 167 -2.75 4.35 4.73
CA HIS A 167 -2.93 3.59 3.51
C HIS A 167 -3.49 2.18 3.80
N PRO A 168 -4.44 1.65 3.00
CA PRO A 168 -5.01 0.32 3.21
C PRO A 168 -3.98 -0.81 3.32
N ALA A 169 -2.86 -0.72 2.61
CA ALA A 169 -1.77 -1.69 2.73
C ALA A 169 -1.17 -1.73 4.15
N MET A 170 -0.87 -0.57 4.75
CA MET A 170 -0.32 -0.48 6.11
C MET A 170 -1.36 -0.85 7.16
N LEU A 171 -2.59 -0.33 7.01
CA LEU A 171 -3.71 -0.62 7.91
C LEU A 171 -4.05 -2.12 7.95
N SER A 172 -3.92 -2.81 6.81
CA SER A 172 -4.06 -4.27 6.74
C SER A 172 -2.83 -5.00 7.27
N TYR A 173 -1.62 -4.51 7.00
CA TYR A 173 -0.38 -5.18 7.40
C TYR A 173 -0.23 -5.28 8.93
N LEU A 174 -0.67 -4.24 9.64
CA LEU A 174 -0.56 -4.12 11.09
C LEU A 174 -1.89 -4.31 11.82
N ASP A 175 -2.84 -4.98 11.17
CA ASP A 175 -4.14 -5.37 11.75
C ASP A 175 -5.00 -4.20 12.26
N ASN A 176 -4.71 -2.96 11.87
CA ASN A 176 -5.49 -1.80 12.28
C ASN A 176 -6.90 -1.82 11.69
N CYS A 177 -7.10 -2.51 10.57
CA CYS A 177 -8.42 -2.74 10.00
C CYS A 177 -9.38 -3.47 10.97
N TRP A 178 -8.87 -4.15 11.99
CA TRP A 178 -9.65 -4.77 13.08
C TRP A 178 -9.70 -3.93 14.36
N SER A 179 -8.84 -2.92 14.50
CA SER A 179 -8.74 -2.11 15.71
C SER A 179 -10.01 -1.31 15.93
N CYS A 180 -10.58 -1.42 17.12
CA CYS A 180 -11.65 -0.56 17.59
C CYS A 180 -11.38 -0.07 19.00
N GLY A 181 -11.86 1.13 19.30
CA GLY A 181 -11.83 1.68 20.64
C GLY A 181 -12.55 0.77 21.63
N GLU A 182 -12.07 0.70 22.87
CA GLU A 182 -12.60 -0.22 23.87
C GLU A 182 -14.06 0.07 24.25
N ASN A 183 -14.49 1.33 24.07
CA ASN A 183 -15.86 1.81 24.27
C ASN A 183 -16.64 2.00 22.96
N SER A 184 -16.10 1.56 21.81
CA SER A 184 -16.79 1.71 20.53
C SER A 184 -18.05 0.85 20.46
N GLN A 185 -18.99 1.22 19.58
CA GLN A 185 -20.21 0.44 19.40
C GLN A 185 -19.92 -1.01 18.98
N ASN A 186 -18.94 -1.19 18.08
CA ASN A 186 -18.44 -2.49 17.64
C ASN A 186 -17.86 -3.30 18.81
N ALA A 187 -17.01 -2.71 19.65
CA ALA A 187 -16.44 -3.40 20.81
C ALA A 187 -17.52 -3.86 21.81
N ILE A 188 -18.51 -3.01 22.08
CA ILE A 188 -19.63 -3.33 22.98
C ILE A 188 -20.45 -4.50 22.44
N TRP A 189 -20.81 -4.46 21.15
CA TRP A 189 -21.60 -5.53 20.52
C TRP A 189 -20.84 -6.84 20.46
N ALA A 190 -19.59 -6.82 19.99
CA ALA A 190 -18.76 -8.00 19.90
C ALA A 190 -18.59 -8.69 21.27
N ARG A 191 -18.27 -7.94 22.33
CA ARG A 191 -18.13 -8.49 23.69
C ARG A 191 -19.43 -9.10 24.22
N LYS A 192 -20.57 -8.46 23.94
CA LYS A 192 -21.88 -8.99 24.34
C LYS A 192 -22.17 -10.36 23.71
N ASP A 193 -21.73 -10.55 22.47
CA ASP A 193 -21.92 -11.79 21.72
C ASP A 193 -20.74 -12.78 21.90
N GLY A 194 -19.82 -12.49 22.83
CA GLY A 194 -18.69 -13.36 23.17
C GLY A 194 -17.51 -13.30 22.19
N PHE A 195 -17.51 -12.34 21.25
CA PHE A 195 -16.41 -12.12 20.32
C PHE A 195 -15.32 -11.21 20.92
N GLN A 196 -14.07 -11.46 20.53
CA GLN A 196 -12.96 -10.59 20.88
C GLN A 196 -12.99 -9.32 20.03
N ALA A 197 -13.01 -8.17 20.70
CA ALA A 197 -12.89 -6.85 20.08
C ALA A 197 -12.27 -5.86 21.06
N GLY A 198 -11.52 -4.92 20.51
CA GLY A 198 -10.85 -3.87 21.28
C GLY A 198 -9.66 -3.31 20.51
N LEU A 199 -8.88 -2.54 21.25
CA LEU A 199 -7.79 -1.77 20.68
C LEU A 199 -6.66 -2.71 20.27
N ASN A 200 -6.30 -2.67 18.98
CA ASN A 200 -5.04 -3.24 18.52
C ASN A 200 -4.02 -2.12 18.49
N ASP A 201 -2.99 -2.23 19.33
CA ASP A 201 -1.99 -1.20 19.51
C ASP A 201 -0.80 -1.33 18.55
N ASN A 202 -0.74 -2.38 17.74
CA ASN A 202 0.44 -2.69 16.92
C ASN A 202 0.84 -1.53 16.00
N LEU A 203 -0.09 -0.99 15.21
CA LEU A 203 0.20 0.17 14.36
C LEU A 203 0.55 1.42 15.20
N GLY A 204 -0.11 1.65 16.34
CA GLY A 204 0.21 2.77 17.23
C GLY A 204 1.61 2.66 17.82
N ARG A 205 2.04 1.44 18.18
CA ARG A 205 3.36 1.12 18.67
C ARG A 205 4.41 1.32 17.59
N GLU A 206 4.21 0.75 16.41
CA GLU A 206 5.14 0.91 15.29
C GLU A 206 5.23 2.38 14.82
N LEU A 207 4.12 3.12 14.86
CA LEU A 207 4.10 4.55 14.57
C LEU A 207 5.12 5.30 15.43
N LEU A 208 5.13 5.05 16.75
CA LEU A 208 6.06 5.70 17.68
C LEU A 208 7.47 5.10 17.61
N GLU A 209 7.56 3.78 17.60
CA GLU A 209 8.81 3.03 17.77
C GLU A 209 9.66 2.95 16.49
N LEU A 210 9.06 2.54 15.38
CA LEU A 210 9.78 2.22 14.15
C LEU A 210 9.67 3.35 13.13
N HIS A 211 8.51 3.99 13.07
CA HIS A 211 8.22 4.94 12.01
C HIS A 211 8.63 6.37 12.33
N THR A 212 8.67 6.79 13.59
CA THR A 212 8.88 8.22 13.94
C THR A 212 9.98 8.49 14.95
N VAL A 213 9.67 8.41 16.24
CA VAL A 213 10.46 9.04 17.31
C VAL A 213 11.45 8.09 17.96
N SER A 214 11.26 6.79 17.78
CA SER A 214 12.04 5.71 18.39
C SER A 214 11.92 5.63 19.92
N PRO A 215 12.35 4.53 20.55
CA PRO A 215 12.38 4.42 22.01
C PRO A 215 13.18 5.53 22.71
N SER A 216 14.12 6.17 22.00
CA SER A 216 14.92 7.28 22.51
C SER A 216 14.08 8.49 22.94
N ALA A 217 12.86 8.64 22.38
CA ALA A 217 11.92 9.68 22.77
C ALA A 217 11.20 9.41 24.09
N LYS A 218 11.37 8.22 24.68
CA LYS A 218 10.79 7.83 25.99
C LYS A 218 9.26 7.96 26.03
N TYR A 219 8.58 7.64 24.93
CA TYR A 219 7.12 7.47 24.96
C TYR A 219 6.73 6.36 25.93
N THR A 220 5.51 6.45 26.43
CA THR A 220 4.95 5.52 27.41
C THR A 220 3.95 4.58 26.76
N GLU A 221 3.55 3.54 27.50
CA GLU A 221 2.44 2.68 27.08
C GLU A 221 1.12 3.47 26.92
N ALA A 222 0.94 4.55 27.69
CA ALA A 222 -0.21 5.44 27.54
C ALA A 222 -0.17 6.18 26.19
N ASP A 223 1.01 6.57 25.71
CA ASP A 223 1.17 7.21 24.39
C ASP A 223 0.88 6.22 23.26
N ILE A 224 1.32 4.96 23.40
CA ILE A 224 1.02 3.88 22.44
C ILE A 224 -0.49 3.66 22.35
N ARG A 225 -1.16 3.50 23.50
CA ARG A 225 -2.62 3.35 23.55
C ARG A 225 -3.34 4.59 23.02
N GLY A 226 -2.82 5.79 23.29
CA GLY A 226 -3.34 7.04 22.74
C GLY A 226 -3.26 7.08 21.21
N ALA A 227 -2.10 6.73 20.65
CA ALA A 227 -1.91 6.64 19.20
C ALA A 227 -2.84 5.59 18.57
N ALA A 228 -2.94 4.41 19.18
CA ALA A 228 -3.83 3.36 18.72
C ALA A 228 -5.31 3.79 18.77
N ASN A 229 -5.73 4.53 19.79
CA ASN A 229 -7.09 5.07 19.88
C ASN A 229 -7.41 6.08 18.79
N VAL A 230 -6.45 6.94 18.41
CA VAL A 230 -6.61 7.86 17.26
C VAL A 230 -6.74 7.10 15.94
N LEU A 231 -6.05 5.96 15.82
CA LEU A 231 -6.07 5.11 14.63
C LEU A 231 -7.24 4.13 14.61
N ALA A 232 -7.93 3.93 15.74
CA ALA A 232 -9.09 3.04 15.82
C ALA A 232 -10.18 3.48 14.84
N GLY A 233 -10.68 2.54 14.06
CA GLY A 233 -11.64 2.80 12.99
C GLY A 233 -11.05 3.17 11.64
N TRP A 234 -9.78 3.57 11.55
CA TRP A 234 -9.13 3.76 10.25
C TRP A 234 -9.02 2.45 9.47
N GLY A 235 -9.44 2.51 8.21
CA GLY A 235 -9.25 1.45 7.23
C GLY A 235 -10.45 0.57 6.96
N ILE A 236 -10.39 -0.07 5.80
CA ILE A 236 -11.26 -1.16 5.38
C ILE A 236 -10.43 -2.41 5.20
N TRP A 237 -11.12 -3.54 5.05
CA TRP A 237 -10.50 -4.70 4.45
C TRP A 237 -10.26 -4.49 2.95
N PRO A 238 -9.01 -4.62 2.46
CA PRO A 238 -8.74 -4.72 1.04
C PRO A 238 -9.49 -5.91 0.44
N GLY A 239 -10.47 -5.68 -0.44
CA GLY A 239 -11.15 -6.76 -1.19
C GLY A 239 -12.10 -7.72 -0.42
N ARG A 240 -12.24 -7.68 0.91
CA ARG A 240 -13.26 -8.45 1.68
C ARG A 240 -13.95 -7.63 2.77
N ILE A 241 -14.97 -6.87 2.38
CA ILE A 241 -15.72 -6.05 3.37
C ILE A 241 -16.85 -6.85 4.06
N THR A 242 -16.88 -8.15 3.85
CA THR A 242 -17.92 -9.07 4.33
C THR A 242 -17.28 -10.34 4.86
N GLY A 243 -18.02 -11.06 5.70
CA GLY A 243 -17.66 -12.42 6.09
C GLY A 243 -17.63 -13.36 4.88
N ASP A 244 -17.11 -14.57 5.10
CA ASP A 244 -16.87 -15.54 4.04
C ASP A 244 -18.14 -15.98 3.28
N ASP A 245 -19.34 -15.75 3.82
CA ASP A 245 -20.60 -16.25 3.27
C ASP A 245 -21.33 -15.27 2.32
N GLU A 246 -20.84 -14.04 2.18
CA GLU A 246 -21.51 -12.99 1.38
C GLU A 246 -20.73 -12.68 0.09
N LEU A 247 -21.39 -12.89 -1.05
CA LEU A 247 -20.89 -12.54 -2.38
C LEU A 247 -21.42 -11.16 -2.79
N LEU A 248 -20.60 -10.12 -2.72
CA LEU A 248 -20.96 -8.77 -3.18
C LEU A 248 -20.41 -8.46 -4.55
N THR A 249 -21.28 -8.09 -5.49
CA THR A 249 -20.88 -7.39 -6.71
C THR A 249 -20.26 -6.03 -6.37
N ILE A 250 -19.46 -5.45 -7.27
CA ILE A 250 -18.83 -4.13 -7.06
C ILE A 250 -19.86 -3.05 -6.65
N PRO A 251 -21.03 -2.89 -7.32
CA PRO A 251 -22.02 -1.91 -6.90
C PRO A 251 -22.57 -2.15 -5.48
N GLN A 252 -22.85 -3.41 -5.12
CA GLN A 252 -23.31 -3.74 -3.76
C GLN A 252 -22.22 -3.47 -2.73
N ARG A 253 -20.96 -3.76 -3.07
CA ARG A 253 -19.80 -3.44 -2.24
C ARG A 253 -19.68 -1.95 -2.00
N HIS A 254 -19.81 -1.12 -3.03
CA HIS A 254 -19.78 0.34 -2.89
C HIS A 254 -20.90 0.86 -1.99
N GLN A 255 -22.12 0.34 -2.12
CA GLN A 255 -23.22 0.71 -1.22
C GLN A 255 -22.93 0.36 0.24
N LYS A 256 -22.32 -0.81 0.49
CA LYS A 256 -21.93 -1.21 1.85
C LYS A 256 -20.81 -0.32 2.41
N LEU A 257 -19.80 0.00 1.61
CA LEU A 257 -18.76 0.96 2.00
C LEU A 257 -19.32 2.34 2.36
N LEU A 258 -20.22 2.87 1.52
CA LEU A 258 -20.89 4.15 1.76
C LEU A 258 -21.70 4.12 3.07
N LYS A 259 -22.37 3.01 3.38
CA LYS A 259 -23.08 2.84 4.64
C LYS A 259 -22.14 2.77 5.86
N MET A 260 -20.98 2.14 5.71
CA MET A 260 -20.03 1.91 6.82
C MET A 260 -19.16 3.14 7.13
N GLY A 261 -18.71 3.86 6.11
CA GLY A 261 -17.73 4.95 6.26
C GLY A 261 -18.03 6.20 5.44
N GLY A 262 -19.18 6.28 4.78
CA GLY A 262 -19.58 7.47 4.00
C GLY A 262 -18.84 7.67 2.68
N THR A 263 -17.92 6.78 2.32
CA THR A 263 -17.06 6.91 1.13
C THR A 263 -16.68 5.56 0.54
N THR A 264 -16.30 5.53 -0.74
CA THR A 264 -15.61 4.38 -1.37
C THR A 264 -14.10 4.60 -1.48
N ASN A 265 -13.62 5.79 -1.11
CA ASN A 265 -12.20 6.13 -1.15
C ASN A 265 -11.47 5.49 0.04
N SER A 266 -10.70 4.44 -0.21
CA SER A 266 -9.98 3.71 0.83
C SER A 266 -8.77 4.45 1.40
N TRP A 267 -8.33 5.56 0.80
CA TRP A 267 -7.34 6.48 1.41
C TRP A 267 -7.86 7.16 2.68
N ASP A 268 -9.16 7.38 2.75
CA ASP A 268 -9.82 8.19 3.76
C ASP A 268 -11.07 7.47 4.26
N PHE A 269 -10.90 6.19 4.61
CA PHE A 269 -12.00 5.38 5.09
C PHE A 269 -11.93 5.22 6.60
N PHE A 270 -13.03 5.61 7.26
CA PHE A 270 -13.18 5.51 8.70
C PHE A 270 -14.47 4.77 9.05
N LYS A 271 -14.35 3.65 9.79
CA LYS A 271 -15.49 2.87 10.29
C LYS A 271 -16.07 3.57 11.52
N GLN A 272 -17.25 4.15 11.38
CA GLN A 272 -17.84 5.04 12.40
C GLN A 272 -18.15 4.32 13.73
N ASP A 273 -18.42 3.02 13.70
CA ASP A 273 -18.74 2.18 14.85
C ASP A 273 -17.50 1.62 15.58
N HIS A 274 -16.30 1.82 15.03
CA HIS A 274 -15.03 1.33 15.58
C HIS A 274 -14.28 2.39 16.39
N ALA A 275 -14.59 3.66 16.24
CA ALA A 275 -14.01 4.72 17.06
C ALA A 275 -14.68 4.78 18.44
N GLU A 276 -13.93 5.18 19.48
CA GLU A 276 -14.59 5.55 20.74
C GLU A 276 -15.46 6.80 20.51
N PRO A 277 -16.65 6.89 21.14
CA PRO A 277 -17.41 8.13 21.19
C PRO A 277 -16.58 9.22 21.89
N GLY A 278 -16.34 10.33 21.20
CA GLY A 278 -15.73 11.55 21.74
C GLY A 278 -16.72 12.68 21.84
#